data_AF-A0A2V9J6E1-F1
#
_entry.id   AF-A0A2V9J6E1-F1
#
_cell.length_a   1.000
_cell.length_b   1.000
_cell.length_c   1.000
_cell.angle_alpha   90.00
_cell.angle_beta   90.00
_cell.angle_gamma   90.00
#
_symmetry.space_group_name_H-M   'P 1'
#
loop_
_entity.id
_entity.type
_entity.pdbx_description
1 polymer ?
#
loop_
_entity_poly.entity_id
_entity_poly.type
_entity_poly.pdbx_seq_one_letter_code
_entity_poly.pdbx_strand_id
1 'polypeptide(L)' 'MAVADTPPTNQLLRLLDPSEYQRLASALKPTTQRAREVLYKPNEAMRNVYFPENAVICQLTVMTNGAHDFSLRRQ' A
#
# COMPACT_ATOMS: atom_id res chain seq x y z
N MET A 1 -2.47 25.19 7.28
CA MET A 1 -1.79 24.77 6.04
C MET A 1 -2.64 23.72 5.37
N ALA A 2 -3.34 24.09 4.31
CA ALA A 2 -4.27 23.22 3.58
C ALA A 2 -3.48 22.31 2.64
N VAL A 3 -3.54 21.00 2.87
CA VAL A 3 -3.04 19.98 1.94
C VAL A 3 -4.24 19.20 1.42
N ALA A 4 -5.01 19.83 0.52
CA ALA A 4 -6.20 19.21 -0.06
C ALA A 4 -6.39 19.53 -1.55
N ASP A 5 -5.34 19.96 -2.26
CA ASP A 5 -5.50 20.44 -3.64
C ASP A 5 -4.61 19.71 -4.66
N THR A 6 -3.83 18.71 -4.21
CA THR A 6 -3.12 17.81 -5.14
C THR A 6 -3.79 16.45 -5.10
N PRO A 7 -4.32 15.96 -6.24
CA PRO A 7 -4.92 14.63 -6.27
C PRO A 7 -3.87 13.58 -5.89
N PRO A 8 -4.26 12.54 -5.13
CA PRO A 8 -3.32 11.49 -4.72
C PRO A 8 -2.69 10.83 -5.94
N THR A 9 -1.40 10.49 -5.88
CA THR A 9 -0.73 9.81 -7.01
C THR A 9 -1.30 8.39 -7.21
N ASN A 10 -1.69 7.75 -6.11
CA ASN A 10 -2.23 6.39 -6.13
C ASN A 10 -3.60 6.34 -6.84
N GLN A 11 -3.72 5.49 -7.85
CA GLN A 11 -4.93 5.40 -8.68
C GLN A 11 -6.18 4.99 -7.89
N LEU A 12 -6.06 4.13 -6.88
CA LEU A 12 -7.20 3.71 -6.06
C LEU A 12 -7.77 4.89 -5.27
N LEU A 13 -6.90 5.72 -4.69
CA LEU A 13 -7.33 6.90 -3.95
C LEU A 13 -7.94 7.98 -4.87
N ARG A 14 -7.52 8.04 -6.14
CA ARG A 14 -8.07 8.98 -7.14
C ARG A 14 -9.48 8.63 -7.61
N LEU A 15 -9.87 7.36 -7.52
CA LEU A 15 -11.19 6.89 -7.93
C LEU A 15 -12.26 7.13 -6.86
N LEU A 16 -11.87 7.54 -5.67
CA LEU A 16 -12.81 7.82 -4.59
C LEU A 16 -13.48 9.17 -4.78
N ASP A 17 -14.75 9.24 -4.40
CA ASP A 17 -15.44 10.51 -4.24
C ASP A 17 -14.71 11.39 -3.22
N PRO A 18 -14.73 12.73 -3.38
CA PRO A 18 -14.01 13.65 -2.48
C PRO A 18 -14.34 13.46 -0.99
N SER A 19 -15.60 13.13 -0.67
CA SER A 19 -16.07 12.92 0.71
C SER A 19 -15.59 11.61 1.34
N GLU A 20 -15.34 10.58 0.52
CA GLU A 20 -14.73 9.31 0.94
C GLU A 20 -13.22 9.47 1.11
N TYR A 21 -12.58 10.15 0.14
CA TYR A 21 -11.16 10.47 0.23
C TYR A 21 -10.85 11.28 1.49
N GLN A 22 -11.67 12.29 1.82
CA GLN A 22 -11.42 13.14 2.98
C GLN A 22 -11.52 12.39 4.33
N ARG A 23 -12.40 11.38 4.42
CA ARG A 23 -12.45 10.48 5.58
C ARG A 23 -11.16 9.69 5.72
N LEU A 24 -10.68 9.10 4.63
CA LEU A 24 -9.42 8.33 4.64
C LEU A 24 -8.20 9.23 4.85
N ALA A 25 -8.17 10.42 4.27
CA ALA A 25 -7.08 11.38 4.38
C ALA A 25 -6.71 11.70 5.84
N SER A 26 -7.70 11.70 6.74
CA SER A 26 -7.47 11.90 8.18
C SER A 26 -6.68 10.76 8.85
N ALA A 27 -6.76 9.55 8.30
CA ALA A 27 -6.07 8.36 8.79
C ALA A 27 -4.79 8.05 8.00
N LEU A 28 -4.63 8.62 6.81
CA LEU A 28 -3.44 8.47 5.98
C LEU A 28 -2.26 9.23 6.58
N LYS A 29 -1.10 8.57 6.56
CA LYS A 29 0.17 9.16 7.01
C LYS A 29 1.26 8.84 5.99
N PRO A 30 2.03 9.85 5.52
CA PRO A 30 3.21 9.60 4.70
C PRO A 30 4.19 8.71 5.46
N THR A 31 4.66 7.64 4.82
CA THR A 31 5.63 6.71 5.41
C THR A 31 6.70 6.35 4.39
N THR A 32 7.95 6.33 4.83
CA THR A 32 9.09 5.98 3.99
C THR A 32 9.59 4.60 4.40
N GLN A 33 9.50 3.65 3.49
CA GLN A 33 9.99 2.29 3.70
C GLN A 33 11.39 2.14 3.11
N ARG A 34 12.21 1.26 3.71
CA ARG A 34 13.53 0.91 3.17
C ARG A 34 13.39 -0.20 2.13
N ALA A 35 14.33 -0.25 1.19
CA ALA A 35 14.39 -1.34 0.23
C ALA A 35 14.53 -2.69 0.97
N ARG A 36 13.81 -3.71 0.48
CA ARG A 36 13.76 -5.08 1.06
C ARG A 36 13.14 -5.17 2.46
N GLU A 37 12.39 -4.16 2.88
CA GLU A 37 11.64 -4.22 4.13
C GLU A 37 10.40 -5.11 3.99
N VAL A 38 10.19 -6.01 4.96
CA VAL A 38 9.02 -6.89 4.99
C VAL A 38 7.85 -6.11 5.57
N LEU A 39 6.88 -5.75 4.71
CA LEU A 39 5.69 -5.00 5.13
C LEU A 39 4.68 -5.84 5.91
N TYR A 40 4.64 -7.14 5.62
CA TYR A 40 3.70 -8.09 6.21
C TYR A 40 4.26 -9.50 6.10
N LYS A 41 4.07 -10.31 7.14
CA LYS A 41 4.34 -11.74 7.12
C LYS A 41 3.04 -12.53 7.02
N PRO A 42 3.00 -13.61 6.22
CA PRO A 42 1.86 -14.51 6.23
C PRO A 42 1.49 -14.94 7.65
N ASN A 43 0.20 -14.99 7.96
CA ASN A 43 -0.38 -15.33 9.26
C ASN A 43 -0.16 -14.30 10.38
N GLU A 44 0.42 -13.13 10.08
CA GLU A 44 0.38 -11.99 10.99
C GLU A 44 -0.95 -11.23 10.83
N ALA A 45 -1.36 -10.45 11.82
CA ALA A 45 -2.49 -9.54 11.63
C ALA A 45 -2.05 -8.36 10.75
N MET A 46 -2.80 -8.05 9.69
CA MET A 46 -2.56 -6.83 8.90
C MET A 46 -2.93 -5.60 9.74
N ARG A 47 -1.92 -4.83 10.15
CA ARG A 47 -2.11 -3.63 10.97
C ARG A 47 -2.24 -2.35 10.15
N ASN A 48 -1.56 -2.31 9.01
CA ASN A 48 -1.43 -1.12 8.17
C ASN A 48 -1.78 -1.46 6.71
N VAL A 49 -2.44 -0.53 6.04
CA VAL A 49 -2.67 -0.58 4.59
C VAL A 49 -1.80 0.49 3.95
N TYR A 50 -1.07 0.12 2.90
CA TYR A 50 -0.14 1.00 2.22
C TYR A 50 -0.66 1.33 0.81
N PHE A 51 -0.61 2.61 0.44
CA PHE A 51 -0.89 3.08 -0.92
C PHE A 51 0.44 3.53 -1.54
N PRO A 52 1.12 2.68 -2.32
CA PRO A 52 2.42 3.02 -2.88
C PRO A 52 2.27 4.16 -3.90
N GLU A 53 3.17 5.15 -3.80
CA GLU A 53 3.27 6.26 -4.75
C GLU A 53 4.54 6.18 -5.60
N ASN A 54 5.66 5.77 -5.00
CA ASN A 54 6.98 5.70 -5.65
C ASN A 54 7.76 4.44 -5.23
N ALA A 55 7.08 3.29 -5.11
CA ALA A 55 7.69 2.03 -4.68
C ALA A 55 7.08 0.84 -5.42
N VAL A 56 7.86 -0.24 -5.54
CA VAL A 56 7.39 -1.54 -6.04
C VAL A 56 7.24 -2.49 -4.85
N ILE A 57 6.07 -3.11 -4.73
CA ILE A 57 5.79 -4.10 -3.69
C ILE A 57 5.83 -5.49 -4.31
N CYS A 58 6.61 -6.38 -3.71
CA CYS A 58 6.65 -7.79 -4.10
C CYS A 58 5.91 -8.63 -3.05
N GLN A 59 4.85 -9.31 -3.46
CA GLN A 59 4.18 -10.28 -2.61
C GLN A 59 4.81 -11.66 -2.83
N LEU A 60 5.43 -12.20 -1.78
CA LEU A 60 6.01 -13.54 -1.80
C LEU A 60 5.09 -14.51 -1.07
N THR A 61 4.59 -15.52 -1.78
CA THR A 61 3.86 -16.62 -1.17
C THR A 61 4.81 -17.80 -1.02
N VAL A 62 5.02 -18.25 0.22
CA VAL A 62 5.79 -19.46 0.50
C VAL A 62 4.81 -20.63 0.50
N MET A 63 4.94 -21.52 -0.48
CA MET A 63 4.16 -22.77 -0.50
C MET A 63 4.76 -23.77 0.48
N THR A 64 3.93 -24.64 1.03
CA THR A 64 4.29 -25.63 2.07
C THR A 64 5.41 -26.61 1.67
N ASN A 65 5.71 -26.69 0.38
CA ASN A 65 6.76 -27.54 -0.21
C ASN A 65 8.08 -26.78 -0.50
N GLY A 66 8.21 -25.51 -0.09
CA GLY A 66 9.38 -24.68 -0.38
C GLY A 66 9.39 -24.04 -1.78
N ALA A 67 8.32 -24.20 -2.57
CA ALA A 67 8.14 -23.45 -3.82
C ALA A 67 7.72 -22.01 -3.52
N HIS A 68 8.34 -21.06 -4.22
CA HIS A 68 8.04 -19.64 -4.13
C HIS A 68 7.25 -19.21 -5.36
N ASP A 69 6.00 -18.77 -5.19
CA ASP A 69 5.26 -18.12 -6.26
C ASP A 69 5.52 -16.61 -6.22
N PHE A 70 6.22 -16.11 -7.24
CA PHE A 70 6.50 -14.69 -7.42
C PHE A 70 5.40 -14.07 -8.30
N SER A 71 4.27 -13.74 -7.67
CA SER A 71 3.23 -12.96 -8.33
C SER A 71 3.58 -11.46 -8.28
N LEU A 72 4.24 -10.95 -9.33
CA LEU A 72 4.41 -9.51 -9.56
C LEU A 72 3.07 -8.89 -9.96
N ARG A 73 2.28 -8.44 -8.97
CA ARG A 73 1.09 -7.65 -9.26
C ARG A 73 1.50 -6.18 -9.44
N ARG A 74 1.49 -5.70 -10.68
CA ARG A 74 1.48 -4.26 -10.93
C ARG A 74 0.11 -3.72 -10.52
N GLN A 75 0.07 -2.85 -9.52
CA GLN A 75 -1.07 -1.98 -9.23
C GLN A 75 -0.88 -0.65 -9.95
#